data_AF-A0A8J7U919-F1
#
_entry.id   AF-A0A8J7U919-F1
#
_cell.length_a   1.000
_cell.length_b   1.000
_cell.length_c   1.000
_cell.angle_alpha   90.00
_cell.angle_beta   90.00
_cell.angle_gamma   90.00
#
_symmetry.space_group_name_H-M   'P 1'
#
loop_
_entity.id
_entity.type
_entity.pdbx_description
1 polymer ?
#
loop_
_entity_poly.entity_id
_entity_poly.type
_entity_poly.pdbx_seq_one_letter_code
_entity_poly.pdbx_strand_id
1 'polypeptide(L)' 'MSTDEIEAGIRALERRKKELEDSFDSLERKRKSGEVSEDEYQSERKKIEREFVEVMDRLAQYRFQRSGFSG' A
#
# COMPACT_ATOMS: atom_id res chain seq x y z
N MET A 1 14.69 -16.24 5.87
CA MET A 1 15.03 -14.81 5.99
C MET A 1 15.60 -14.59 7.38
N SER A 2 16.64 -13.79 7.50
CA SER A 2 17.11 -13.31 8.80
C SER A 2 16.10 -12.33 9.40
N THR A 3 16.13 -12.13 10.71
CA THR A 3 15.31 -11.12 11.39
C THR A 3 15.49 -9.73 10.76
N ASP A 4 16.73 -9.38 10.40
CA ASP A 4 17.06 -8.10 9.78
C ASP A 4 16.41 -7.92 8.40
N GLU A 5 16.36 -9.00 7.60
CA GLU A 5 15.68 -9.00 6.29
C GLU A 5 14.16 -8.81 6.44
N ILE A 6 13.56 -9.46 7.44
CA ILE A 6 12.12 -9.32 7.74
C ILE A 6 11.81 -7.89 8.17
N GLU A 7 12.60 -7.30 9.06
CA GLU A 7 12.41 -5.92 9.49
C GLU A 7 12.59 -4.91 8.35
N ALA A 8 13.61 -5.11 7.51
CA ALA A 8 13.82 -4.26 6.34
C ALA A 8 12.63 -4.34 5.38
N GLY A 9 12.10 -5.54 5.14
CA GLY A 9 10.91 -5.76 4.33
C GLY A 9 9.66 -5.07 4.90
N ILE A 10 9.42 -5.19 6.21
CA ILE A 10 8.31 -4.48 6.88
C ILE A 10 8.45 -2.97 6.71
N ARG A 11 9.64 -2.40 6.98
CA ARG A 11 9.89 -0.96 6.83
C ARG A 11 9.68 -0.47 5.40
N ALA A 12 10.10 -1.26 4.40
CA ALA A 12 9.90 -0.92 2.99
C ALA A 12 8.40 -0.94 2.61
N LEU A 13 7.68 -1.96 3.04
CA LEU A 13 6.25 -2.08 2.77
C LEU A 13 5.43 -0.99 3.50
N GLU A 14 5.80 -0.61 4.73
CA GLU A 14 5.15 0.49 5.46
C GLU A 14 5.37 1.84 4.76
N ARG A 15 6.55 2.08 4.19
CA ARG A 15 6.79 3.25 3.33
C ARG A 15 5.90 3.22 2.10
N ARG A 16 5.83 2.07 1.42
CA ARG A 16 5.00 1.95 0.22
C ARG A 16 3.51 2.15 0.51
N LYS A 17 3.03 1.61 1.65
CA LYS A 17 1.67 1.84 2.14
C LYS A 17 1.38 3.34 2.26
N LYS A 18 2.29 4.09 2.88
CA LYS A 18 2.16 5.54 3.04
C LYS A 18 2.15 6.27 1.69
N GLU A 19 3.04 5.91 0.77
CA GLU A 19 3.06 6.50 -0.58
C GLU A 19 1.74 6.28 -1.33
N LEU A 20 1.10 5.11 -1.14
CA LEU A 20 -0.20 4.81 -1.73
C LEU A 20 -1.33 5.62 -1.08
N GLU A 21 -1.29 5.81 0.25
CA GLU A 21 -2.21 6.70 0.96
C GLU A 21 -2.08 8.15 0.46
N ASP A 22 -0.85 8.66 0.34
CA ASP A 22 -0.57 10.00 -0.19
C ASP A 22 -1.02 10.13 -1.66
N SER A 23 -0.87 9.06 -2.45
CA SER A 23 -1.33 9.01 -3.85
C SER A 23 -2.86 9.06 -3.96
N PHE A 24 -3.57 8.36 -3.07
CA PHE A 24 -5.02 8.40 -3.00
C PHE A 24 -5.52 9.80 -2.64
N ASP A 25 -4.93 10.43 -1.64
CA ASP A 25 -5.25 11.81 -1.24
C ASP A 25 -5.02 12.81 -2.38
N SER A 26 -3.91 12.66 -3.11
CA SER A 26 -3.60 13.47 -4.29
C SER A 26 -4.64 13.28 -5.40
N LEU A 27 -5.03 12.04 -5.68
CA LEU A 27 -6.05 11.70 -6.67
C LEU A 27 -7.42 12.27 -6.29
N GLU A 28 -7.80 12.21 -5.01
CA GLU A 28 -9.03 12.86 -4.52
C GLU A 28 -9.01 14.37 -4.71
N ARG A 29 -7.89 15.04 -4.42
CA ARG A 29 -7.76 16.49 -4.62
C ARG A 29 -7.93 16.85 -6.09
N LYS A 30 -7.29 16.12 -7.00
CA LYS A 30 -7.41 16.30 -8.46
C LYS A 30 -8.85 16.11 -8.95
N ARG A 31 -9.58 15.12 -8.41
CA ARG A 31 -11.00 14.93 -8.74
C ARG A 31 -11.84 16.11 -8.24
N LYS A 32 -11.60 16.57 -7.01
CA LYS A 32 -12.32 17.70 -6.40
C LYS A 32 -12.05 19.03 -7.14
N SER A 33 -10.85 19.22 -7.69
CA SER A 33 -10.51 20.39 -8.52
C SER A 33 -10.97 20.26 -9.98
N GLY A 34 -11.45 19.09 -10.41
CA GLY A 34 -11.86 18.84 -11.79
C GLY A 34 -10.70 18.62 -12.76
N GLU A 35 -9.48 18.37 -12.25
CA GLU A 35 -8.28 18.08 -13.05
C GLU A 35 -8.30 16.70 -13.71
N VAL A 36 -9.14 15.78 -13.22
CA VAL A 36 -9.34 14.45 -13.77
C VAL A 36 -10.82 14.17 -13.97
N SER A 37 -11.15 13.46 -15.05
CA SER A 37 -12.50 12.96 -15.28
C SER A 37 -12.89 11.85 -14.29
N GLU A 38 -14.17 11.53 -14.22
CA GLU A 38 -14.66 10.42 -13.40
C GLU A 38 -14.04 9.08 -13.82
N ASP A 39 -13.94 8.82 -15.13
CA ASP A 39 -13.38 7.58 -15.64
C ASP A 39 -11.88 7.44 -15.34
N GLU A 40 -11.11 8.53 -15.49
CA GLU A 40 -9.71 8.58 -15.10
C GLU A 40 -9.54 8.37 -13.59
N TYR A 41 -10.36 9.04 -12.79
CA TYR A 41 -10.37 8.86 -11.34
C TYR A 41 -10.64 7.42 -10.96
N GLN A 42 -11.68 6.78 -11.50
CA GLN A 42 -12.04 5.40 -11.16
C GLN A 42 -10.94 4.41 -11.58
N SER A 43 -10.34 4.63 -12.75
CA SER A 43 -9.24 3.79 -13.25
C SER A 43 -8.01 3.87 -12.34
N GLU A 44 -7.56 5.08 -12.02
CA GLU A 44 -6.39 5.29 -11.15
C GLU A 44 -6.66 4.84 -9.71
N ARG A 45 -7.86 5.12 -9.18
CA ARG A 45 -8.26 4.69 -7.84
C ARG A 45 -8.18 3.17 -7.71
N LYS A 46 -8.71 2.44 -8.70
CA LYS A 46 -8.69 0.97 -8.71
C LYS A 46 -7.26 0.40 -8.76
N LYS A 47 -6.32 1.08 -9.43
CA LYS A 47 -4.90 0.68 -9.43
C LYS A 47 -4.28 0.85 -8.05
N ILE A 48 -4.49 2.01 -7.41
CA ILE A 48 -3.99 2.31 -6.06
C ILE A 48 -4.57 1.33 -5.04
N GLU A 49 -5.89 1.07 -5.09
CA GLU A 49 -6.58 0.12 -4.21
C GLU A 49 -6.01 -1.30 -4.34
N ARG A 50 -5.79 -1.77 -5.58
CA ARG A 50 -5.21 -3.10 -5.82
C ARG A 50 -3.82 -3.21 -5.20
N GLU A 51 -2.96 -2.25 -5.47
CA GLU A 51 -1.60 -2.26 -4.95
C GLU A 51 -1.59 -2.15 -3.42
N PHE A 52 -2.48 -1.34 -2.84
CA PHE A 52 -2.61 -1.20 -1.39
C PHE A 52 -2.97 -2.54 -0.74
N VAL A 53 -3.93 -3.28 -1.30
CA VAL A 53 -4.30 -4.61 -0.80
C VAL A 53 -3.11 -5.58 -0.88
N GLU A 54 -2.34 -5.58 -1.98
CA GLU A 54 -1.15 -6.43 -2.12
C GLU A 54 -0.04 -6.08 -1.10
N VAL A 55 0.18 -4.78 -0.86
CA VAL A 55 1.14 -4.31 0.16
C VAL A 55 0.69 -4.73 1.56
N MET A 56 -0.60 -4.59 1.86
CA MET A 56 -1.17 -4.99 3.15
C MET A 56 -1.11 -6.50 3.38
N ASP A 57 -1.37 -7.31 2.36
CA ASP A 57 -1.24 -8.76 2.42
C ASP A 57 0.22 -9.17 2.69
N ARG A 58 1.17 -8.59 1.96
CA ARG A 58 2.61 -8.83 2.22
C ARG A 58 3.03 -8.36 3.60
N LEU A 59 2.53 -7.22 4.08
CA LEU A 59 2.79 -6.77 5.46
C LEU A 59 2.29 -7.79 6.49
N ALA A 60 1.11 -8.36 6.28
CA ALA A 60 0.57 -9.40 7.15
C ALA A 60 1.47 -10.63 7.15
N GLN A 61 1.93 -11.10 5.98
CA GLN A 61 2.85 -12.23 5.86
C GLN A 61 4.18 -11.98 6.58
N TYR A 62 4.80 -10.82 6.38
CA TYR A 62 6.07 -10.48 7.04
C TYR A 62 5.91 -10.33 8.56
N ARG A 63 4.80 -9.74 9.02
CA ARG A 63 4.51 -9.63 10.46
C ARG A 63 4.25 -11.00 11.08
N PHE A 64 3.57 -11.90 10.36
CA PHE A 64 3.37 -13.29 10.77
C PHE A 64 4.69 -14.04 10.91
N GLN A 65 5.57 -13.94 9.90
CA GLN A 65 6.92 -14.51 9.95
C GLN A 65 7.75 -13.93 11.10
N ARG A 66 7.67 -12.61 11.35
CA ARG A 66 8.34 -11.95 12.49
C ARG A 66 7.84 -12.48 13.83
N SER A 67 6.54 -12.76 13.95
CA SER A 67 5.94 -13.24 15.21
C SER A 67 6.24 -14.70 15.54
N GLY A 68 6.84 -15.47 14.63
CA GLY A 68 7.29 -16.84 14.89
C GLY A 68 6.18 -17.77 15.38
N PHE A 69 4.98 -17.73 14.79
CA PHE A 69 3.90 -18.64 15.18
C PHE A 69 4.31 -20.09 14.90
N SER A 70 4.64 -20.79 15.98
CA SER A 70 4.75 -22.25 16.04
C SER A 70 3.38 -22.75 16.49
N GLY A 71 2.46 -22.95 15.55
CA GLY A 71 1.10 -23.40 15.83
C GLY A 71 0.38 -23.82 14.57
#